data_AF-A0A849MJV8-F1
#
_entry.id   AF-A0A849MJV8-F1
#
_cell.length_a   1.000
_cell.length_b   1.000
_cell.length_c   1.000
_cell.angle_alpha   90.00
_cell.angle_beta   90.00
_cell.angle_gamma   90.00
#
_symmetry.space_group_name_H-M   'P 1'
#
loop_
_entity.id
_entity.type
_entity.pdbx_description
1 polymer ?
#
loop_
_entity_poly.entity_id
_entity_poly.type
_entity_poly.pdbx_seq_one_letter_code
_entity_poly.pdbx_strand_id
1 'polypeptide(L)'
;MPSFTELLTASDDELVRIFYKTSTGDETDFIKRINMVATQLELNHTQLVCAIGFNKHIRDLTDIQQQLGFRSYKLLTYRQNELFTTDTYTQLAIDNILDIYSERLEDQEVLDTLRELLHPRLEHIEADIEKTGDPAHIISYKMEIHSIYTSGIADKKFADERLNKDIGKYRLMANEANVIIDAGYHPPSNLFFMDSLSPEEKGELIEAGHINQDMIKNRLQNAKIREEERELLEEHL
;
A
#
# COMPACT_ATOMS: atom_id res chain seq x y z
N MET A 1 26.04 -8.37 3.29
CA MET A 1 25.60 -7.01 3.70
C MET A 1 24.17 -7.13 4.21
N PRO A 2 23.67 -6.21 5.05
CA PRO A 2 22.30 -6.30 5.55
C PRO A 2 21.30 -6.12 4.39
N SER A 3 20.30 -6.98 4.34
CA SER A 3 19.14 -6.88 3.45
C SER A 3 18.22 -5.72 3.85
N PHE A 4 17.27 -5.39 2.97
CA PHE A 4 16.23 -4.40 3.26
C PHE A 4 15.49 -4.71 4.56
N THR A 5 15.01 -5.94 4.71
CA THR A 5 14.25 -6.40 5.89
C THR A 5 15.10 -6.36 7.17
N GLU A 6 16.39 -6.72 7.09
CA GLU A 6 17.31 -6.62 8.23
C GLU A 6 17.52 -5.16 8.67
N LEU A 7 17.60 -4.20 7.75
CA LEU A 7 17.66 -2.77 8.13
C LEU A 7 16.34 -2.28 8.73
N LEU A 8 15.23 -2.70 8.15
CA LEU A 8 13.89 -2.29 8.56
C LEU A 8 13.58 -2.74 10.01
N THR A 9 13.98 -3.96 10.37
CA THR A 9 13.70 -4.60 11.67
C THR A 9 14.84 -4.48 12.69
N ALA A 10 16.01 -3.98 12.30
CA ALA A 10 17.17 -3.92 13.18
C ALA A 10 16.90 -3.13 14.45
N SER A 11 17.40 -3.65 15.57
CA SER A 11 17.50 -2.92 16.83
C SER A 11 18.43 -1.70 16.71
N ASP A 12 18.36 -0.81 17.70
CA ASP A 12 19.27 0.34 17.81
C ASP A 12 20.76 -0.06 17.76
N ASP A 13 21.16 -1.08 18.53
CA ASP A 13 22.52 -1.62 18.55
C ASP A 13 22.96 -2.17 17.18
N GLU A 14 22.06 -2.84 16.46
CA GLU A 14 22.33 -3.39 15.13
C GLU A 14 22.49 -2.29 14.09
N LEU A 15 21.60 -1.29 14.10
CA LEU A 15 21.70 -0.11 13.24
C LEU A 15 23.02 0.61 13.46
N VAL A 16 23.42 0.86 14.71
CA VAL A 16 24.71 1.50 15.02
C VAL A 16 25.87 0.66 14.48
N ARG A 17 25.86 -0.67 14.64
CA ARG A 17 26.92 -1.55 14.12
C ARG A 17 27.00 -1.57 12.60
N ILE A 18 25.87 -1.47 11.92
CA ILE A 18 25.80 -1.41 10.46
C ILE A 18 26.37 -0.08 9.96
N PHE A 19 25.90 1.04 10.50
CA PHE A 19 26.29 2.37 10.06
C PHE A 19 27.70 2.78 10.49
N TYR A 20 28.23 2.21 11.58
CA TYR A 20 29.65 2.39 11.95
C TYR A 20 30.62 1.89 10.88
N LYS A 21 30.21 0.91 10.05
CA LYS A 21 31.03 0.35 8.98
C LYS A 21 30.92 1.12 7.66
N THR A 22 29.95 2.02 7.54
CA THR A 22 29.76 2.81 6.32
C THR A 22 30.48 4.15 6.44
N SER A 23 31.04 4.64 5.34
CA SER A 23 31.74 5.92 5.32
C SER A 23 31.34 6.75 4.10
N THR A 24 31.03 8.01 4.34
CA THR A 24 30.67 8.99 3.30
C THR A 24 31.83 9.91 2.95
N GLY A 25 32.96 9.82 3.67
CA GLY A 25 34.07 10.76 3.57
C GLY A 25 33.61 12.22 3.67
N ASP A 26 34.19 13.08 2.83
CA ASP A 26 33.89 14.52 2.77
C ASP A 26 32.77 14.88 1.79
N GLU A 27 31.96 13.92 1.31
CA GLU A 27 30.88 14.21 0.36
C GLU A 27 29.82 15.12 0.99
N THR A 28 29.53 16.25 0.35
CA THR A 28 28.61 17.28 0.85
C THR A 28 27.26 17.27 0.15
N ASP A 29 27.18 16.65 -1.04
CA ASP A 29 25.92 16.47 -1.76
C ASP A 29 25.06 15.42 -1.06
N PHE A 30 23.87 15.85 -0.66
CA PHE A 30 22.92 15.04 0.10
C PHE A 30 22.50 13.76 -0.62
N ILE A 31 22.21 13.81 -1.92
CA ILE A 31 21.75 12.63 -2.68
C ILE A 31 22.91 11.67 -2.93
N LYS A 32 24.08 12.20 -3.31
CA LYS A 32 25.27 11.36 -3.50
C LYS A 32 25.68 10.65 -2.21
N ARG A 33 25.61 11.35 -1.08
CA ARG A 33 25.90 10.79 0.24
C ARG A 33 25.01 9.59 0.56
N ILE A 34 23.69 9.70 0.38
CA ILE A 34 22.77 8.57 0.56
C ILE A 34 23.12 7.43 -0.42
N ASN A 35 23.37 7.75 -1.69
CA ASN A 35 23.70 6.73 -2.70
C ASN A 35 25.01 6.00 -2.39
N MET A 36 26.00 6.68 -1.82
CA MET A 36 27.25 6.06 -1.38
C MET A 36 27.01 5.05 -0.25
N VAL A 37 26.19 5.40 0.74
CA VAL A 37 25.82 4.48 1.82
C VAL A 37 24.99 3.32 1.28
N ALA A 38 24.00 3.60 0.42
CA ALA A 38 23.16 2.59 -0.20
C ALA A 38 24.01 1.58 -0.99
N THR A 39 24.96 2.06 -1.79
CA THR A 39 25.89 1.20 -2.55
C THR A 39 26.74 0.32 -1.64
N GLN A 40 27.25 0.86 -0.53
CA GLN A 40 28.02 0.08 0.45
C GLN A 40 27.19 -1.01 1.13
N LEU A 41 25.89 -0.81 1.23
CA LEU A 41 24.93 -1.77 1.79
C LEU A 41 24.28 -2.65 0.72
N GLU A 42 24.66 -2.51 -0.56
CA GLU A 42 24.06 -3.23 -1.69
C GLU A 42 22.55 -2.97 -1.88
N LEU A 43 22.12 -1.76 -1.52
CA LEU A 43 20.75 -1.26 -1.69
C LEU A 43 20.71 -0.09 -2.67
N ASN A 44 19.54 0.18 -3.22
CA ASN A 44 19.29 1.44 -3.92
C ASN A 44 18.87 2.56 -2.93
N HIS A 45 18.81 3.79 -3.44
CA HIS A 45 18.43 4.97 -2.66
C HIS A 45 17.08 4.80 -1.94
N THR A 46 16.06 4.37 -2.69
CA THR A 46 14.69 4.21 -2.20
C THR A 46 14.63 3.15 -1.11
N GLN A 47 15.27 2.00 -1.33
CA GLN A 47 15.35 0.92 -0.35
C GLN A 47 16.00 1.36 0.94
N LEU A 48 17.16 2.01 0.89
CA LEU A 48 17.86 2.49 2.09
C LEU A 48 17.00 3.49 2.87
N VAL A 49 16.44 4.50 2.18
CA VAL A 49 15.67 5.55 2.85
C VAL A 49 14.37 4.99 3.43
N CYS A 50 13.67 4.09 2.73
CA CYS A 50 12.43 3.51 3.24
C CYS A 50 12.68 2.54 4.39
N ALA A 51 13.68 1.64 4.28
CA ALA A 51 14.01 0.72 5.37
C ALA A 51 14.34 1.47 6.66
N ILE A 52 15.17 2.51 6.55
CA ILE A 52 15.59 3.30 7.71
C ILE A 52 14.48 4.21 8.22
N GLY A 53 13.71 4.84 7.32
CA GLY A 53 12.63 5.75 7.70
C GLY A 53 11.47 5.06 8.44
N PHE A 54 11.16 3.81 8.07
CA PHE A 54 10.12 3.01 8.73
C PHE A 54 10.62 2.20 9.94
N ASN A 55 11.93 2.09 10.17
CA ASN A 55 12.46 1.47 11.38
C ASN A 55 12.15 2.37 12.60
N LYS A 56 11.39 1.84 13.58
CA LYS A 56 10.95 2.59 14.77
C LYS A 56 12.08 3.20 15.60
N HIS A 57 13.26 2.57 15.60
CA HIS A 57 14.40 3.01 16.40
C HIS A 57 15.13 4.21 15.80
N ILE A 58 14.93 4.52 14.52
CA ILE A 58 15.67 5.61 13.87
C ILE A 58 15.40 6.97 14.49
N ARG A 59 14.23 7.16 15.12
CA ARG A 59 13.79 8.44 15.70
C ARG A 59 14.81 8.99 16.69
N ASP A 60 15.41 8.09 17.47
CA ASP A 60 16.36 8.41 18.54
C ASP A 60 17.83 8.38 18.07
N LEU A 61 18.10 7.87 16.86
CA LEU A 61 19.45 7.68 16.33
C LEU A 61 19.87 8.85 15.43
N THR A 62 20.02 10.03 16.04
CA THR A 62 20.35 11.28 15.32
C THR A 62 21.67 11.20 14.55
N ASP A 63 22.63 10.42 15.03
CA ASP A 63 23.94 10.27 14.38
C ASP A 63 23.81 9.56 13.02
N ILE A 64 22.96 8.53 12.94
CA ILE A 64 22.66 7.82 11.69
C ILE A 64 21.91 8.74 10.72
N GLN A 65 20.93 9.51 11.22
CA GLN A 65 20.23 10.51 10.41
C GLN A 65 21.21 11.51 9.79
N GLN A 66 22.14 12.05 10.60
CA GLN A 66 23.16 13.00 10.15
C GLN A 66 24.20 12.38 9.22
N GLN A 67 24.58 11.12 9.44
CA GLN A 67 25.49 10.39 8.56
C GLN A 67 24.92 10.28 7.15
N LEU A 68 23.62 10.02 7.03
CA LEU A 68 22.86 10.05 5.77
C LEU A 68 22.62 11.46 5.20
N GLY A 69 22.99 12.50 5.94
CA GLY A 69 22.85 13.91 5.54
C GLY A 69 21.53 14.55 5.92
N PHE A 70 20.67 13.88 6.69
CA PHE A 70 19.44 14.46 7.22
C PHE A 70 19.73 15.32 8.44
N ARG A 71 19.23 16.57 8.44
CA ARG A 71 19.39 17.50 9.56
C ARG A 71 18.42 17.23 10.71
N SER A 72 17.38 16.44 10.46
CA SER A 72 16.38 16.07 11.46
C SER A 72 15.59 14.85 10.98
N TYR A 73 15.00 14.14 11.94
CA TYR A 73 14.07 13.03 11.67
C TYR A 73 12.94 13.44 10.73
N LYS A 74 12.38 14.65 10.90
CA LYS A 74 11.33 15.18 10.02
C LYS A 74 11.72 15.21 8.53
N LEU A 75 12.98 15.52 8.22
CA LEU A 75 13.46 15.53 6.82
C LEU A 75 13.64 14.11 6.28
N LEU A 76 14.03 13.16 7.13
CA LEU A 76 14.07 11.74 6.79
C LEU A 76 12.66 11.24 6.46
N THR A 77 11.69 11.46 7.35
CA THR A 77 10.30 11.08 7.15
C THR A 77 9.71 11.72 5.90
N TYR A 78 9.98 13.01 5.64
CA TYR A 78 9.52 13.67 4.42
C TYR A 78 10.02 12.96 3.15
N ARG A 79 11.31 12.64 3.08
CA ARG A 79 11.90 11.97 1.93
C ARG A 79 11.42 10.52 1.80
N GLN A 80 11.31 9.80 2.92
CA GLN A 80 10.74 8.46 2.97
C GLN A 80 9.29 8.47 2.47
N ASN A 81 8.44 9.39 2.92
CA ASN A 81 7.05 9.50 2.49
C ASN A 81 6.94 9.79 0.99
N GLU A 82 7.76 10.71 0.46
CA GLU A 82 7.79 11.01 -0.97
C GLU A 82 8.20 9.78 -1.80
N LEU A 83 9.30 9.12 -1.42
CA LEU A 83 9.79 7.93 -2.13
C LEU A 83 8.80 6.77 -2.05
N PHE A 84 8.21 6.53 -0.88
CA PHE A 84 7.23 5.48 -0.66
C PHE A 84 5.94 5.74 -1.43
N THR A 85 5.47 6.98 -1.55
CA THR A 85 4.21 7.26 -2.25
C THR A 85 4.37 7.36 -3.76
N THR A 86 5.55 7.74 -4.27
CA THR A 86 5.77 7.96 -5.70
C THR A 86 6.41 6.77 -6.43
N ASP A 87 7.10 5.87 -5.72
CA ASP A 87 7.66 4.66 -6.33
C ASP A 87 6.57 3.60 -6.57
N THR A 88 6.28 3.36 -7.85
CA THR A 88 5.31 2.37 -8.33
C THR A 88 5.99 1.05 -8.66
N TYR A 89 6.70 0.48 -7.67
CA TYR A 89 7.41 -0.80 -7.77
C TYR A 89 8.68 -0.80 -8.62
N THR A 90 9.22 0.37 -8.96
CA THR A 90 10.43 0.47 -9.79
C THR A 90 11.70 0.26 -8.98
N GLN A 91 11.81 0.91 -7.82
CA GLN A 91 12.97 0.79 -6.94
C GLN A 91 12.64 0.03 -5.65
N LEU A 92 11.38 0.04 -5.23
CA LEU A 92 10.89 -0.65 -4.05
C LEU A 92 9.95 -1.78 -4.48
N ALA A 93 10.51 -2.98 -4.61
CA ALA A 93 9.75 -4.15 -5.04
C ALA A 93 8.62 -4.47 -4.03
N ILE A 94 7.58 -5.17 -4.49
CA ILE A 94 6.41 -5.52 -3.67
C ILE A 94 6.81 -6.19 -2.35
N ASP A 95 7.81 -7.08 -2.34
CA ASP A 95 8.27 -7.74 -1.11
C ASP A 95 8.75 -6.72 -0.06
N ASN A 96 9.44 -5.65 -0.47
CA ASN A 96 9.87 -4.58 0.45
C ASN A 96 8.67 -3.80 1.02
N ILE A 97 7.60 -3.62 0.23
CA ILE A 97 6.38 -2.97 0.68
C ILE A 97 5.65 -3.83 1.72
N LEU A 98 5.55 -5.14 1.47
CA LEU A 98 4.92 -6.09 2.39
C LEU A 98 5.69 -6.18 3.71
N ASP A 99 7.02 -6.11 3.66
CA ASP A 99 7.86 -6.01 4.86
C ASP A 99 7.55 -4.74 5.66
N ILE A 100 7.52 -3.55 5.01
CA ILE A 100 7.14 -2.27 5.66
C ILE A 100 5.78 -2.38 6.34
N TYR A 101 4.82 -2.98 5.65
CA TYR A 101 3.48 -3.19 6.18
C TYR A 101 3.49 -4.08 7.42
N SER A 102 4.41 -5.04 7.53
CA SER A 102 4.48 -5.93 8.69
C SER A 102 5.02 -5.20 9.94
N GLU A 103 5.91 -4.22 9.79
CA GLU A 103 6.50 -3.46 10.91
C GLU A 103 5.51 -2.72 11.79
N ARG A 104 4.37 -2.31 11.22
CA ARG A 104 3.32 -1.59 11.95
C ARG A 104 2.86 -2.31 13.22
N LEU A 105 3.02 -3.64 13.26
CA LEU A 105 2.65 -4.45 14.41
C LEU A 105 3.43 -4.05 15.67
N GLU A 106 4.56 -3.37 15.52
CA GLU A 106 5.46 -3.03 16.60
C GLU A 106 5.46 -1.52 16.97
N ASP A 107 4.83 -0.65 16.18
CA ASP A 107 4.84 0.80 16.39
C ASP A 107 3.58 1.51 15.84
N GLN A 108 2.84 2.20 16.72
CA GLN A 108 1.60 2.91 16.38
C GLN A 108 1.83 4.16 15.49
N GLU A 109 2.94 4.86 15.66
CA GLU A 109 3.27 6.04 14.84
C GLU A 109 3.65 5.63 13.41
N VAL A 110 4.26 4.44 13.22
CA VAL A 110 4.43 3.82 11.90
C VAL A 110 3.07 3.49 11.29
N LEU A 111 2.15 2.87 12.04
CA LEU A 111 0.79 2.58 11.56
C LEU A 111 0.05 3.86 11.12
N ASP A 112 0.09 4.91 11.94
CA ASP A 112 -0.58 6.18 11.63
C ASP A 112 0.03 6.84 10.39
N THR A 113 1.36 6.82 10.28
CA THR A 113 2.07 7.28 9.08
C THR A 113 1.62 6.50 7.84
N LEU A 114 1.59 5.17 7.91
CA LEU A 114 1.17 4.34 6.76
C LEU A 114 -0.24 4.66 6.30
N ARG A 115 -1.18 4.87 7.23
CA ARG A 115 -2.58 5.24 6.91
C ARG A 115 -2.67 6.54 6.12
N GLU A 116 -1.87 7.54 6.47
CA GLU A 116 -1.81 8.82 5.74
C GLU A 116 -1.23 8.66 4.32
N LEU A 117 -0.32 7.70 4.13
CA LEU A 117 0.36 7.49 2.86
C LEU A 117 -0.40 6.57 1.88
N LEU A 118 -1.41 5.82 2.33
CA LEU A 118 -2.10 4.86 1.46
C LEU A 118 -2.77 5.51 0.26
N HIS A 119 -3.56 6.57 0.47
CA HIS A 119 -4.24 7.25 -0.64
C HIS A 119 -3.29 7.75 -1.72
N PRO A 120 -2.28 8.60 -1.40
CA PRO A 120 -1.37 9.08 -2.42
C PRO A 120 -0.58 7.93 -3.07
N ARG A 121 -0.20 6.88 -2.32
CA ARG A 121 0.51 5.73 -2.90
C ARG A 121 -0.34 5.00 -3.94
N LEU A 122 -1.57 4.64 -3.58
CA LEU A 122 -2.46 3.92 -4.50
C LEU A 122 -2.82 4.79 -5.71
N GLU A 123 -2.99 6.10 -5.54
CA GLU A 123 -3.25 7.02 -6.66
C GLU A 123 -2.09 7.06 -7.68
N HIS A 124 -0.83 7.08 -7.22
CA HIS A 124 0.31 7.02 -8.14
C HIS A 124 0.41 5.66 -8.84
N ILE A 125 0.18 4.55 -8.12
CA ILE A 125 0.20 3.19 -8.69
C ILE A 125 -0.90 3.04 -9.75
N GLU A 126 -2.12 3.47 -9.45
CA GLU A 126 -3.25 3.42 -10.37
C GLU A 126 -2.99 4.27 -11.62
N ALA A 127 -2.43 5.47 -11.47
CA ALA A 127 -2.05 6.32 -12.58
C ALA A 127 -0.95 5.70 -13.45
N ASP A 128 0.03 5.02 -12.84
CA ASP A 128 1.09 4.33 -13.58
C ASP A 128 0.56 3.09 -14.33
N ILE A 129 -0.35 2.33 -13.71
CA ILE A 129 -1.06 1.21 -14.36
C ILE A 129 -1.89 1.71 -15.55
N GLU A 130 -2.60 2.83 -15.41
CA GLU A 130 -3.37 3.42 -16.53
C GLU A 130 -2.46 3.77 -17.71
N LYS A 131 -1.27 4.28 -17.41
CA LYS A 131 -0.32 4.73 -18.42
C LYS A 131 0.42 3.58 -19.11
N THR A 132 0.80 2.55 -18.36
CA THR A 132 1.73 1.52 -18.83
C THR A 132 1.04 0.19 -19.15
N GLY A 133 -0.01 -0.16 -18.39
CA GLY A 133 -0.64 -1.46 -18.44
C GLY A 133 0.28 -2.62 -18.07
N ASP A 134 1.36 -2.38 -17.31
CA ASP A 134 2.35 -3.40 -16.97
C ASP A 134 1.71 -4.52 -16.12
N PRO A 135 1.68 -5.78 -16.61
CA PRO A 135 1.12 -6.90 -15.86
C PRO A 135 1.81 -7.15 -14.51
N ALA A 136 3.11 -6.89 -14.40
CA ALA A 136 3.85 -7.08 -13.14
C ALA A 136 3.41 -6.05 -12.08
N HIS A 137 3.17 -4.80 -12.49
CA HIS A 137 2.65 -3.76 -11.59
C HIS A 137 1.21 -4.05 -11.18
N ILE A 138 0.39 -4.58 -12.10
CA ILE A 138 -0.96 -5.03 -11.78
C ILE A 138 -0.94 -6.12 -10.71
N ILE A 139 -0.11 -7.16 -10.87
CA ILE A 139 0.02 -8.25 -9.88
C ILE A 139 0.44 -7.68 -8.51
N SER A 140 1.45 -6.80 -8.51
CA SER A 140 1.95 -6.15 -7.30
C SER A 140 0.87 -5.31 -6.61
N TYR A 141 0.08 -4.55 -7.39
CA TYR A 141 -1.06 -3.79 -6.89
C TYR A 141 -2.13 -4.67 -6.24
N LYS A 142 -2.46 -5.82 -6.83
CA LYS A 142 -3.40 -6.77 -6.20
C LYS A 142 -2.85 -7.23 -4.85
N MET A 143 -1.58 -7.64 -4.79
CA MET A 143 -0.93 -8.09 -3.56
C MET A 143 -0.94 -6.98 -2.49
N GLU A 144 -0.64 -5.75 -2.88
CA GLU A 144 -0.60 -4.61 -1.97
C GLU A 144 -1.99 -4.30 -1.39
N ILE A 145 -3.04 -4.23 -2.23
CA ILE A 145 -4.42 -4.02 -1.79
C ILE A 145 -4.82 -5.09 -0.76
N HIS A 146 -4.55 -6.37 -1.06
CA HIS A 146 -4.87 -7.43 -0.11
C HIS A 146 -4.15 -7.22 1.22
N SER A 147 -2.84 -6.95 1.19
CA SER A 147 -2.04 -6.75 2.40
C SER A 147 -2.46 -5.52 3.23
N ILE A 148 -2.94 -4.45 2.58
CA ILE A 148 -3.41 -3.24 3.25
C ILE A 148 -4.59 -3.58 4.17
N TYR A 149 -5.55 -4.34 3.65
CA TYR A 149 -6.75 -4.76 4.38
C TYR A 149 -6.47 -5.91 5.35
N THR A 150 -5.86 -7.01 4.91
CA THR A 150 -5.69 -8.23 5.73
C THR A 150 -4.86 -7.99 6.98
N SER A 151 -3.86 -7.10 6.88
CA SER A 151 -2.98 -6.84 8.00
C SER A 151 -3.53 -5.69 8.89
N GLY A 152 -4.64 -5.01 8.52
CA GLY A 152 -5.30 -3.95 9.29
C GLY A 152 -4.73 -2.51 9.22
N ILE A 153 -4.04 -2.09 8.13
CA ILE A 153 -3.63 -0.67 7.97
C ILE A 153 -4.88 0.09 7.60
N ALA A 154 -5.57 -0.38 6.56
CA ALA A 154 -6.87 0.14 6.20
C ALA A 154 -7.81 -0.01 7.40
N ASP A 155 -8.58 1.04 7.64
CA ASP A 155 -9.71 1.01 8.53
C ASP A 155 -11.00 1.09 7.72
N LYS A 156 -12.13 1.07 8.43
CA LYS A 156 -13.44 1.18 7.78
C LYS A 156 -13.59 2.48 6.99
N LYS A 157 -13.02 3.58 7.48
CA LYS A 157 -13.10 4.89 6.82
C LYS A 157 -12.37 4.85 5.48
N PHE A 158 -11.19 4.26 5.42
CA PHE A 158 -10.44 4.05 4.18
C PHE A 158 -11.26 3.22 3.18
N ALA A 159 -11.86 2.10 3.63
CA ALA A 159 -12.72 1.26 2.79
C ALA A 159 -13.92 2.06 2.24
N ASP A 160 -14.60 2.83 3.10
CA ASP A 160 -15.71 3.71 2.71
C ASP A 160 -15.29 4.72 1.64
N GLU A 161 -14.15 5.37 1.82
CA GLU A 161 -13.63 6.36 0.86
C GLU A 161 -13.32 5.71 -0.49
N ARG A 162 -12.73 4.51 -0.51
CA ARG A 162 -12.46 3.78 -1.75
C ARG A 162 -13.73 3.28 -2.46
N LEU A 163 -14.73 2.81 -1.74
CA LEU A 163 -16.00 2.37 -2.33
C LEU A 163 -16.82 3.52 -2.93
N ASN A 164 -16.63 4.75 -2.44
CA ASN A 164 -17.32 5.95 -2.92
C ASN A 164 -16.58 6.68 -4.05
N LYS A 165 -15.30 6.36 -4.29
CA LYS A 165 -14.50 6.98 -5.36
C LYS A 165 -14.80 6.31 -6.71
N ASP A 166 -14.67 7.07 -7.80
CA ASP A 166 -14.85 6.56 -9.16
C ASP A 166 -13.58 5.84 -9.66
N ILE A 167 -13.39 4.62 -9.14
CA ILE A 167 -12.20 3.77 -9.34
C ILE A 167 -12.60 2.30 -9.55
N GLY A 168 -13.84 2.03 -9.97
CA GLY A 168 -14.38 0.68 -10.12
C GLY A 168 -13.48 -0.25 -10.94
N LYS A 169 -12.83 0.28 -11.99
CA LYS A 169 -11.81 -0.43 -12.78
C LYS A 169 -10.70 -1.05 -11.91
N TYR A 170 -10.13 -0.27 -10.99
CA TYR A 170 -9.02 -0.71 -10.15
C TYR A 170 -9.49 -1.60 -9.00
N ARG A 171 -10.65 -1.29 -8.43
CA ARG A 171 -11.28 -2.15 -7.40
C ARG A 171 -11.57 -3.54 -7.95
N LEU A 172 -12.19 -3.63 -9.14
CA LEU A 172 -12.43 -4.88 -9.84
C LEU A 172 -11.12 -5.61 -10.13
N MET A 173 -10.11 -4.90 -10.64
CA MET A 173 -8.79 -5.47 -10.92
C MET A 173 -8.16 -6.13 -9.70
N ALA A 174 -8.26 -5.52 -8.52
CA ALA A 174 -7.72 -6.04 -7.26
C ALA A 174 -8.69 -6.92 -6.48
N ASN A 175 -9.90 -7.17 -7.00
CA ASN A 175 -10.99 -7.82 -6.28
C ASN A 175 -11.28 -7.17 -4.90
N GLU A 176 -11.15 -5.85 -4.82
CA GLU A 176 -11.11 -5.10 -3.57
C GLU A 176 -12.41 -5.22 -2.75
N ALA A 177 -13.56 -5.35 -3.41
CA ALA A 177 -14.85 -5.53 -2.74
C ALA A 177 -14.90 -6.82 -1.89
N ASN A 178 -14.37 -7.92 -2.43
CA ASN A 178 -14.28 -9.19 -1.70
C ASN A 178 -13.28 -9.08 -0.53
N VAL A 179 -12.14 -8.41 -0.75
CA VAL A 179 -11.15 -8.17 0.32
C VAL A 179 -11.75 -7.33 1.47
N ILE A 180 -12.56 -6.33 1.15
CA ILE A 180 -13.28 -5.49 2.14
C ILE A 180 -14.28 -6.32 2.97
N ILE A 181 -14.96 -7.28 2.33
CA ILE A 181 -15.86 -8.24 2.99
C ILE A 181 -15.07 -9.15 3.94
N ASP A 182 -13.99 -9.74 3.45
CA ASP A 182 -13.16 -10.68 4.19
C ASP A 182 -12.53 -10.03 5.42
N ALA A 183 -12.13 -8.77 5.29
CA ALA A 183 -11.62 -7.98 6.40
C ALA A 183 -12.73 -7.46 7.36
N GLY A 184 -14.00 -7.70 7.04
CA GLY A 184 -15.14 -7.42 7.91
C GLY A 184 -15.57 -5.95 7.97
N TYR A 185 -15.12 -5.10 7.05
CA TYR A 185 -15.47 -3.67 7.06
C TYR A 185 -16.90 -3.42 6.57
N HIS A 186 -17.38 -4.22 5.61
CA HIS A 186 -18.75 -4.17 5.10
C HIS A 186 -19.34 -5.58 4.90
N PRO A 187 -20.62 -5.79 5.23
CA PRO A 187 -21.30 -7.02 4.87
C PRO A 187 -21.58 -7.06 3.36
N PRO A 188 -21.60 -8.25 2.73
CA PRO A 188 -21.85 -8.38 1.29
C PRO A 188 -23.12 -7.71 0.80
N SER A 189 -24.18 -7.75 1.61
CA SER A 189 -25.44 -7.09 1.30
C SER A 189 -25.27 -5.59 1.11
N ASN A 190 -24.49 -4.92 1.95
CA ASN A 190 -24.31 -3.49 1.82
C ASN A 190 -23.63 -3.16 0.49
N LEU A 191 -22.54 -3.86 0.17
CA LEU A 191 -21.82 -3.65 -1.08
C LEU A 191 -22.70 -3.93 -2.31
N PHE A 192 -23.42 -5.05 -2.32
CA PHE A 192 -24.26 -5.44 -3.45
C PHE A 192 -25.37 -4.41 -3.76
N PHE A 193 -25.93 -3.77 -2.74
CA PHE A 193 -26.97 -2.75 -2.93
C PHE A 193 -26.41 -1.33 -3.16
N MET A 194 -25.09 -1.12 -3.08
CA MET A 194 -24.47 0.17 -3.39
C MET A 194 -24.54 0.49 -4.88
N ASP A 195 -24.88 1.75 -5.19
CA ASP A 195 -24.96 2.23 -6.57
C ASP A 195 -23.60 2.69 -7.13
N SER A 196 -22.57 2.81 -6.26
CA SER A 196 -21.19 3.14 -6.64
C SER A 196 -20.37 1.95 -7.13
N LEU A 197 -20.83 0.73 -6.87
CA LEU A 197 -20.24 -0.49 -7.43
C LEU A 197 -20.75 -0.70 -8.85
N SER A 198 -19.84 -1.08 -9.75
CA SER A 198 -20.20 -1.43 -11.12
C SER A 198 -20.98 -2.75 -11.19
N PRO A 199 -21.72 -3.01 -12.29
CA PRO A 199 -22.34 -4.30 -12.54
C PRO A 199 -21.35 -5.47 -12.41
N GLU A 200 -20.14 -5.31 -12.95
CA GLU A 200 -19.09 -6.34 -12.92
C GLU A 200 -18.59 -6.62 -11.49
N GLU A 201 -18.40 -5.57 -10.67
CA GLU A 201 -18.07 -5.74 -9.26
C GLU A 201 -19.16 -6.54 -8.53
N LYS A 202 -20.44 -6.32 -8.88
CA LYS A 202 -21.56 -7.10 -8.31
C LYS A 202 -21.58 -8.54 -8.82
N GLY A 203 -21.20 -8.77 -10.07
CA GLY A 203 -21.00 -10.11 -10.64
C GLY A 203 -19.98 -10.91 -9.82
N GLU A 204 -18.81 -10.33 -9.55
CA GLU A 204 -17.78 -10.97 -8.71
C GLU A 204 -18.28 -11.32 -7.30
N LEU A 205 -19.12 -10.47 -6.69
CA LEU A 205 -19.75 -10.79 -5.39
C LEU A 205 -20.70 -12.01 -5.47
N ILE A 206 -21.40 -12.17 -6.59
CA ILE A 206 -22.27 -13.33 -6.84
C ILE A 206 -21.44 -14.58 -7.08
N GLU A 207 -20.42 -14.51 -7.95
CA GLU A 207 -19.53 -15.63 -8.29
C GLU A 207 -18.73 -16.13 -7.08
N ALA A 208 -18.31 -15.21 -6.19
CA ALA A 208 -17.68 -15.54 -4.92
C ALA A 208 -18.64 -16.18 -3.89
N GLY A 209 -19.94 -16.27 -4.20
CA GLY A 209 -20.95 -16.92 -3.37
C GLY A 209 -21.41 -16.08 -2.18
N HIS A 210 -21.10 -14.78 -2.15
CA HIS A 210 -21.54 -13.90 -1.07
C HIS A 210 -23.00 -13.44 -1.22
N ILE A 211 -23.55 -13.53 -2.43
CA ILE A 211 -24.89 -13.05 -2.78
C ILE A 211 -25.78 -14.22 -3.16
N ASN A 212 -26.94 -14.33 -2.53
CA ASN A 212 -27.92 -15.38 -2.82
C ASN A 212 -29.02 -14.90 -3.80
N GLN A 213 -29.78 -15.85 -4.34
CA GLN A 213 -30.86 -15.56 -5.29
C GLN A 213 -31.93 -14.60 -4.75
N ASP A 214 -32.21 -14.62 -3.44
CA ASP A 214 -33.21 -13.72 -2.85
C ASP A 214 -32.74 -12.26 -2.85
N MET A 215 -31.43 -12.03 -2.64
CA MET A 215 -30.82 -10.71 -2.77
C MET A 215 -30.86 -10.20 -4.22
N ILE A 216 -30.57 -11.07 -5.20
CA ILE A 216 -30.66 -10.75 -6.62
C ILE A 216 -32.10 -10.35 -6.99
N LYS A 217 -33.08 -11.18 -6.60
CA LYS A 217 -34.51 -10.87 -6.82
C LYS A 217 -34.92 -9.55 -6.19
N ASN A 218 -34.44 -9.26 -4.99
CA ASN A 218 -34.72 -7.99 -4.32
C ASN A 218 -34.13 -6.80 -5.11
N ARG A 219 -32.86 -6.88 -5.54
CA ARG A 219 -32.24 -5.81 -6.33
C ARG A 219 -32.96 -5.55 -7.64
N LEU A 220 -33.43 -6.59 -8.33
CA LEU A 220 -34.20 -6.48 -9.58
C LEU A 220 -35.54 -5.74 -9.44
N GLN A 221 -36.10 -5.67 -8.22
CA GLN A 221 -37.33 -4.89 -7.93
C GLN A 221 -37.11 -3.38 -7.99
N ASN A 222 -35.85 -2.92 -7.90
CA ASN A 222 -35.55 -1.50 -8.03
C ASN A 222 -35.70 -1.07 -9.50
N ALA A 223 -36.69 -0.21 -9.75
CA ALA A 223 -36.99 0.30 -11.10
C ALA A 223 -35.91 1.23 -11.67
N LYS A 224 -34.93 1.65 -10.87
CA LYS A 224 -33.85 2.56 -11.26
C LYS A 224 -32.50 1.88 -11.47
N ILE A 225 -32.42 0.55 -11.39
CA ILE A 225 -31.17 -0.14 -11.73
C ILE A 225 -30.85 0.08 -13.22
N ARG A 226 -29.56 0.13 -13.53
CA ARG A 226 -29.09 0.27 -14.92
C ARG A 226 -29.43 -1.00 -15.70
N GLU A 227 -29.68 -0.89 -17.00
CA GLU A 227 -30.02 -2.05 -17.83
C GLU A 227 -28.89 -3.08 -17.85
N GLU A 228 -27.63 -2.66 -17.92
CA GLU A 228 -26.45 -3.54 -17.84
C GLU A 228 -26.42 -4.33 -16.52
N GLU A 229 -26.78 -3.69 -15.39
CA GLU A 229 -26.90 -4.38 -14.10
C GLU A 229 -28.07 -5.37 -14.12
N ARG A 230 -29.20 -4.99 -14.73
CA ARG A 230 -30.38 -5.87 -14.83
C ARG A 230 -30.05 -7.14 -15.62
N GLU A 231 -29.45 -6.99 -16.80
CA GLU A 231 -29.06 -8.10 -17.67
C GLU A 231 -28.14 -9.08 -16.92
N LEU A 232 -27.08 -8.56 -16.28
CA LEU A 232 -26.15 -9.36 -15.48
C LEU A 232 -26.87 -10.12 -14.34
N LEU A 233 -27.78 -9.46 -13.62
CA LEU A 233 -28.51 -10.08 -12.52
C LEU A 233 -29.51 -11.15 -12.99
N GLU A 234 -30.13 -10.97 -14.16
CA GLU A 234 -31.03 -11.94 -14.76
C GLU A 234 -30.32 -13.21 -15.25
N GLU A 235 -29.05 -13.09 -15.68
CA GLU A 235 -28.21 -14.25 -16.05
C GLU A 235 -27.89 -15.17 -14.85
N HIS A 236 -27.95 -14.64 -13.63
CA HIS A 236 -27.59 -15.35 -12.39
C HIS A 236 -28.81 -15.91 -11.62
N LEU A 237 -30.02 -15.86 -12.20
CA LEU A 237 -31.26 -16.42 -11.62
C LEU A 237 -31.57 -17.82 -12.12
#